data_AF-A0A5D6W4I6-F1
#
_entry.id   AF-A0A5D6W4I6-F1
#
_cell.length_a   1.000
_cell.length_b   1.000
_cell.length_c   1.000
_cell.angle_alpha   90.00
_cell.angle_beta   90.00
_cell.angle_gamma   90.00
#
_symmetry.space_group_name_H-M   'P 1'
#
loop_
_entity.id
_entity.type
_entity.pdbx_description
1 polymer ?
#
loop_
_entity_poly.entity_id
_entity_poly.type
_entity_poly.pdbx_seq_one_letter_code
_entity_poly.pdbx_strand_id
1 'polypeptide(L)'
;MCEEHCACGHHHDHSHDHHHTPEEIAGLRRKKEQLSMLQDNMREIQQLHDKIDTALARVERENVGFILTQKKTLKELKKLADKVLGKGKEPIFATLYAAERDYIENIEDIMHHAQILKRAGQGSVTPEVVANMEKSLKAAAEAAK
;
A
#
# COMPACT_ATOMS: atom_id res chain seq x y z
N MET A 1 -31.65 -20.93 40.36
CA MET A 1 -31.08 -19.57 40.53
C MET A 1 -29.63 -19.65 40.07
N CYS A 2 -29.22 -19.34 38.84
CA CYS A 2 -29.79 -18.52 37.77
C CYS A 2 -29.77 -19.31 36.45
N GLU A 3 -30.93 -19.38 35.79
CA GLU A 3 -31.03 -19.84 34.40
C GLU A 3 -30.83 -18.62 33.50
N GLU A 4 -29.71 -18.57 32.77
CA GLU A 4 -29.50 -17.60 31.69
C GLU A 4 -30.16 -18.13 30.42
N HIS A 5 -31.46 -17.87 30.30
CA HIS A 5 -32.19 -18.08 29.05
C HIS A 5 -31.82 -16.97 28.04
N CYS A 6 -31.11 -17.33 26.98
CA CYS A 6 -30.92 -16.47 25.82
C CYS A 6 -32.18 -16.49 24.95
N ALA A 7 -32.64 -15.32 24.50
CA ALA A 7 -33.94 -15.09 23.85
C ALA A 7 -34.03 -15.56 22.37
N CYS A 8 -33.16 -16.45 21.90
CA CYS A 8 -33.30 -17.11 20.62
C CYS A 8 -33.75 -18.56 20.87
N GLY A 9 -34.96 -18.93 20.45
CA GLY A 9 -35.56 -20.25 20.64
C GLY A 9 -34.89 -21.39 19.85
N HIS A 10 -33.58 -21.56 20.00
CA HIS A 10 -32.81 -22.65 19.45
C HIS A 10 -32.14 -23.42 20.57
N HIS A 11 -32.44 -24.71 20.64
CA HIS A 11 -31.65 -25.68 21.40
C HIS A 11 -30.24 -25.65 20.82
N HIS A 12 -29.33 -24.92 21.47
CA HIS A 12 -27.91 -25.16 21.28
C HIS A 12 -27.56 -26.35 22.16
N ASP A 13 -27.43 -27.50 21.51
CA ASP A 13 -26.70 -28.63 22.07
C ASP A 13 -25.26 -28.16 22.33
N HIS A 14 -25.00 -27.77 23.58
CA HIS A 14 -23.67 -27.40 24.05
C HIS A 14 -22.86 -28.68 24.28
N SER A 15 -22.45 -29.34 23.19
CA SER A 15 -21.55 -30.49 23.29
C SER A 15 -20.69 -30.68 22.04
N HIS A 16 -19.91 -29.66 21.70
CA HIS A 16 -18.66 -29.87 20.96
C HIS A 16 -17.52 -29.11 21.63
N ASP A 17 -16.93 -29.74 22.64
CA ASP A 17 -15.51 -29.55 22.93
C ASP A 17 -14.73 -29.92 21.65
N HIS A 18 -14.53 -28.94 20.76
CA HIS A 18 -13.62 -29.06 19.63
C HIS A 18 -12.19 -29.06 20.19
N HIS A 19 -11.79 -30.17 20.79
CA HIS A 19 -10.38 -30.45 21.07
C HIS A 19 -9.66 -30.55 19.73
N HIS A 20 -9.00 -29.47 19.33
CA HIS A 20 -8.12 -29.48 18.16
C HIS A 20 -7.11 -30.62 18.28
N THR A 21 -7.00 -31.40 17.22
CA THR A 21 -5.95 -32.42 17.12
C THR A 21 -4.57 -31.76 17.24
N PRO A 22 -3.52 -32.46 17.73
CA PRO A 22 -2.18 -31.91 17.79
C PRO A 22 -1.66 -31.35 16.45
N GLU A 23 -2.09 -31.95 15.33
CA GLU A 23 -1.78 -31.50 13.97
C GLU A 23 -2.50 -30.20 13.61
N GLU A 24 -3.77 -30.05 13.97
CA GLU A 24 -4.51 -28.80 13.80
C GLU A 24 -3.93 -27.68 14.67
N ILE A 25 -3.54 -27.97 15.91
CA ILE A 25 -2.86 -27.01 16.80
C ILE A 25 -1.52 -26.57 16.19
N ALA A 26 -0.74 -27.51 15.64
CA ALA A 26 0.51 -27.20 14.96
C ALA A 26 0.27 -26.35 13.69
N GLY A 27 -0.77 -26.66 12.91
CA GLY A 27 -1.20 -25.86 11.76
C GLY A 27 -1.62 -24.44 12.13
N LEU A 28 -2.37 -24.29 13.22
CA LEU A 28 -2.79 -22.99 13.74
C LEU A 28 -1.60 -22.17 14.25
N ARG A 29 -0.62 -22.79 14.92
CA ARG A 29 0.63 -22.11 15.34
C ARG A 29 1.42 -21.57 14.14
N ARG A 30 1.57 -22.36 13.07
CA ARG A 30 2.23 -21.92 11.83
C ARG A 30 1.49 -20.75 11.17
N LYS A 31 0.16 -20.81 11.09
CA LYS A 31 -0.65 -19.70 10.57
C LYS A 31 -0.52 -18.43 11.42
N LYS A 32 -0.48 -18.58 12.75
CA LYS A 32 -0.24 -17.45 13.67
C LYS A 32 1.14 -16.83 13.45
N GLU A 33 2.18 -17.63 13.29
CA GLU A 33 3.54 -17.15 12.98
C GLU A 33 3.57 -16.40 11.63
N GLN A 34 2.93 -16.95 10.60
CA GLN A 34 2.81 -16.29 9.29
C GLN A 34 2.08 -14.94 9.38
N LEU A 35 0.98 -14.87 10.14
CA LEU A 35 0.24 -13.63 10.36
C LEU A 35 1.06 -12.61 11.16
N SER A 36 1.82 -13.04 12.17
CA SER A 36 2.72 -12.16 12.92
C SER A 36 3.80 -11.57 12.02
N MET A 37 4.45 -12.40 11.20
CA MET A 37 5.43 -11.94 10.23
C MET A 37 4.82 -10.96 9.23
N LEU A 38 3.60 -11.22 8.75
CA LEU A 38 2.89 -10.29 7.87
C LEU A 38 2.63 -8.95 8.55
N GLN A 39 2.17 -8.94 9.81
CA GLN A 39 1.91 -7.72 10.56
C GLN A 39 3.18 -6.86 10.72
N ASP A 40 4.31 -7.49 11.02
CA ASP A 40 5.60 -6.79 11.14
C ASP A 40 6.04 -6.22 9.80
N ASN A 41 5.92 -7.01 8.73
CA ASN A 41 6.24 -6.55 7.38
C ASN A 41 5.32 -5.40 6.92
N MET A 42 4.03 -5.41 7.28
CA MET A 42 3.10 -4.33 6.95
C MET A 42 3.44 -3.04 7.71
N ARG A 43 3.94 -3.16 8.94
CA ARG A 43 4.46 -2.01 9.68
C ARG A 43 5.68 -1.41 8.99
N GLU A 44 6.57 -2.24 8.46
CA GLU A 44 7.73 -1.77 7.69
C GLU A 44 7.30 -1.09 6.37
N ILE A 45 6.30 -1.63 5.66
CA ILE A 45 5.71 -0.99 4.46
C ILE A 45 5.18 0.40 4.83
N GLN A 46 4.39 0.51 5.90
CA GLN A 46 3.83 1.79 6.32
C GLN A 46 4.93 2.81 6.67
N GLN A 47 6.01 2.40 7.33
CA GLN A 47 7.13 3.30 7.63
C GLN A 47 7.82 3.82 6.36
N LEU A 48 7.83 3.05 5.28
CA LEU A 48 8.36 3.48 3.98
C LEU A 48 7.38 4.42 3.27
N HIS A 49 6.06 4.17 3.36
CA HIS A 49 5.03 5.12 2.91
C HIS A 49 5.20 6.47 3.62
N ASP A 50 5.24 6.48 4.95
CA ASP A 50 5.35 7.70 5.75
C ASP A 50 6.57 8.55 5.37
N LYS A 51 7.70 7.91 5.05
CA LYS A 51 8.91 8.60 4.57
C LYS A 51 8.69 9.28 3.22
N ILE A 52 8.03 8.58 2.29
CA ILE A 52 7.72 9.10 0.96
C ILE A 52 6.69 10.23 1.07
N ASP A 53 5.63 10.03 1.84
CA ASP A 53 4.55 11.01 2.05
C ASP A 53 5.06 12.26 2.75
N THR A 54 5.92 12.11 3.76
CA THR A 54 6.59 13.25 4.40
C THR A 54 7.45 14.01 3.41
N ALA A 55 8.11 13.33 2.48
CA ALA A 55 8.88 14.00 1.45
C ALA A 55 7.97 14.71 0.43
N LEU A 56 6.87 14.08 0.01
CA LEU A 56 5.87 14.67 -0.87
C LEU A 56 5.23 15.92 -0.26
N ALA A 57 4.87 15.89 1.03
CA ALA A 57 4.29 17.02 1.74
C ALA A 57 5.22 18.24 1.81
N ARG A 58 6.52 18.03 1.62
CA ARG A 58 7.55 19.08 1.60
C ARG A 58 7.91 19.55 0.19
N VAL A 59 7.30 18.95 -0.85
CA VAL A 59 7.48 19.37 -2.23
C VAL A 59 6.69 20.64 -2.48
N GLU A 60 7.43 21.67 -2.85
CA GLU A 60 6.96 22.97 -3.31
C GLU A 60 7.48 23.22 -4.73
N ARG A 61 6.97 24.25 -5.38
CA ARG A 61 7.33 24.61 -6.76
C ARG A 61 8.84 24.82 -6.94
N GLU A 62 9.50 25.35 -5.92
CA GLU A 62 10.92 25.72 -5.94
C GLU A 62 11.83 24.51 -5.72
N ASN A 63 11.32 23.43 -5.13
CA ASN A 63 12.11 22.27 -4.73
C ASN A 63 11.55 20.95 -5.30
N VAL A 64 10.79 20.97 -6.39
CA VAL A 64 10.14 19.80 -7.02
C VAL A 64 11.06 18.57 -7.13
N GLY A 65 12.35 18.77 -7.35
CA GLY A 65 13.34 17.70 -7.38
C GLY A 65 13.60 16.98 -6.05
N PHE A 66 13.05 17.44 -4.93
CA PHE A 66 13.25 16.89 -3.59
C PHE A 66 12.68 15.47 -3.47
N ILE A 67 11.54 15.18 -4.10
CA ILE A 67 10.96 13.84 -4.10
C ILE A 67 11.90 12.79 -4.72
N LEU A 68 12.80 13.21 -5.64
CA LEU A 68 13.77 12.32 -6.27
C LEU A 68 14.77 11.72 -5.27
N THR A 69 14.94 12.33 -4.09
CA THR A 69 15.76 11.78 -3.01
C THR A 69 15.18 10.47 -2.45
N GLN A 70 13.87 10.26 -2.58
CA GLN A 70 13.18 9.06 -2.09
C GLN A 70 13.27 7.86 -3.05
N LYS A 71 14.04 7.95 -4.15
CA LYS A 71 14.20 6.85 -5.11
C LYS A 71 14.65 5.55 -4.46
N LYS A 72 15.52 5.65 -3.45
CA LYS A 72 15.99 4.48 -2.69
C LYS A 72 14.86 3.91 -1.83
N THR A 73 14.13 4.75 -1.11
CA THR A 73 12.98 4.39 -0.28
C THR A 73 11.91 3.66 -1.12
N LEU A 74 11.58 4.19 -2.30
CA LEU A 74 10.64 3.55 -3.22
C LEU A 74 11.13 2.18 -3.71
N LYS A 75 12.43 2.04 -3.99
CA LYS A 75 13.01 0.73 -4.38
C LYS A 75 12.95 -0.28 -3.23
N GLU A 76 13.13 0.15 -2.00
CA GLU A 76 12.98 -0.69 -0.81
C GLU A 76 11.52 -1.12 -0.62
N LEU A 77 10.58 -0.18 -0.80
CA LEU A 77 9.14 -0.45 -0.74
C LEU A 77 8.72 -1.51 -1.76
N LYS A 78 9.11 -1.36 -3.03
CA LYS A 78 8.83 -2.33 -4.10
C LYS A 78 9.30 -3.74 -3.73
N LYS A 79 10.53 -3.86 -3.22
CA LYS A 79 11.09 -5.15 -2.80
C LYS A 79 10.31 -5.78 -1.65
N LEU A 80 9.93 -4.96 -0.66
CA LEU A 80 9.20 -5.45 0.50
C LEU A 80 7.78 -5.86 0.11
N ALA A 81 7.07 -5.05 -0.66
CA ALA A 81 5.76 -5.37 -1.21
C ALA A 81 5.78 -6.69 -2.01
N ASP A 82 6.74 -6.87 -2.91
CA ASP A 82 6.90 -8.11 -3.69
C ASP A 82 7.16 -9.34 -2.80
N LYS A 83 7.99 -9.18 -1.76
CA LYS A 83 8.34 -10.25 -0.82
C LYS A 83 7.15 -10.66 0.05
N VAL A 84 6.38 -9.69 0.52
CA VAL A 84 5.39 -9.85 1.58
C VAL A 84 4.03 -10.21 1.01
N LEU A 85 3.61 -9.53 -0.06
CA LEU A 85 2.31 -9.74 -0.70
C LEU A 85 2.40 -10.81 -1.79
N GLY A 86 3.60 -11.34 -2.06
CA GLY A 86 3.82 -12.53 -2.88
C GLY A 86 3.20 -12.44 -4.27
N LYS A 87 3.10 -11.24 -4.85
CA LYS A 87 2.39 -10.96 -6.12
C LYS A 87 0.90 -11.32 -6.13
N GLY A 88 0.22 -11.25 -4.98
CA GLY A 88 -1.22 -11.56 -4.89
C GLY A 88 -1.53 -13.06 -4.93
N LYS A 89 -0.57 -13.92 -4.57
CA LYS A 89 -0.76 -15.39 -4.58
C LYS A 89 -1.87 -15.88 -3.65
N GLU A 90 -2.12 -15.16 -2.56
CA GLU A 90 -3.23 -15.48 -1.66
C GLU A 90 -4.39 -14.52 -1.88
N PRO A 91 -5.62 -15.02 -2.14
CA PRO A 91 -6.79 -14.19 -2.41
C PRO A 91 -7.09 -13.18 -1.29
N ILE A 92 -6.78 -13.54 -0.04
CA ILE A 92 -6.99 -12.69 1.12
C ILE A 92 -6.13 -11.41 1.09
N PHE A 93 -5.02 -11.40 0.34
CA PHE A 93 -4.14 -10.25 0.19
C PHE A 93 -4.26 -9.56 -1.17
N ALA A 94 -5.17 -9.98 -2.04
CA ALA A 94 -5.30 -9.44 -3.39
C ALA A 94 -5.62 -7.93 -3.38
N THR A 95 -6.54 -7.48 -2.53
CA THR A 95 -6.89 -6.06 -2.39
C THR A 95 -5.72 -5.24 -1.86
N LEU A 96 -4.98 -5.78 -0.90
CA LEU A 96 -3.81 -5.12 -0.32
C LEU A 96 -2.68 -5.01 -1.35
N TYR A 97 -2.46 -6.07 -2.14
CA TYR A 97 -1.50 -6.05 -3.23
C TYR A 97 -1.86 -5.03 -4.32
N ALA A 98 -3.14 -4.94 -4.69
CA ALA A 98 -3.60 -3.94 -5.66
C ALA A 98 -3.36 -2.52 -5.13
N ALA A 99 -3.77 -2.23 -3.90
CA ALA A 99 -3.56 -0.92 -3.29
C ALA A 99 -2.06 -0.54 -3.20
N GLU A 100 -1.21 -1.49 -2.81
CA GLU A 100 0.24 -1.27 -2.72
C GLU A 100 0.87 -1.02 -4.09
N ARG A 101 0.46 -1.78 -5.11
CA ARG A 101 0.92 -1.59 -6.49
C ARG A 101 0.51 -0.23 -7.01
N ASP A 102 -0.76 0.14 -6.83
CA ASP A 102 -1.29 1.42 -7.30
C ASP A 102 -0.59 2.60 -6.60
N TYR A 103 -0.28 2.48 -5.29
CA TYR A 103 0.54 3.46 -4.58
C TYR A 103 1.94 3.59 -5.21
N ILE A 104 2.64 2.48 -5.41
CA ILE A 104 3.99 2.46 -6.01
C ILE A 104 3.99 3.12 -7.39
N GLU A 105 3.03 2.77 -8.25
CA GLU A 105 2.90 3.33 -9.60
C GLU A 105 2.69 4.84 -9.57
N ASN A 106 1.80 5.33 -8.70
CA ASN A 106 1.56 6.77 -8.53
C ASN A 106 2.82 7.52 -8.08
N ILE A 107 3.60 6.96 -7.16
CA ILE A 107 4.86 7.58 -6.73
C ILE A 107 5.89 7.58 -7.87
N GLU A 108 5.98 6.50 -8.66
CA GLU A 108 6.86 6.45 -9.83
C GLU A 108 6.52 7.54 -10.86
N ASP A 109 5.23 7.75 -11.13
CA ASP A 109 4.75 8.80 -12.02
C ASP A 109 5.05 10.20 -11.48
N ILE A 110 4.81 10.45 -10.18
CA ILE A 110 5.16 11.72 -9.54
C ILE A 110 6.67 11.98 -9.65
N MET A 111 7.49 10.98 -9.37
CA MET A 111 8.94 11.10 -9.51
C MET A 111 9.38 11.33 -10.96
N HIS A 112 8.70 10.71 -11.93
CA HIS A 112 8.96 10.95 -13.34
C HIS A 112 8.66 12.40 -13.73
N HIS A 113 7.49 12.93 -13.35
CA HIS A 113 7.13 14.32 -13.59
C HIS A 113 8.06 15.30 -12.87
N ALA A 114 8.43 15.01 -11.63
CA ALA A 114 9.40 15.81 -10.89
C ALA A 114 10.77 15.85 -11.59
N GLN A 115 11.18 14.75 -12.23
CA GLN A 115 12.41 14.69 -13.02
C GLN A 115 12.33 15.56 -14.29
N ILE A 116 11.18 15.56 -14.98
CA ILE A 116 10.94 16.44 -16.14
C ILE A 116 10.99 17.91 -15.70
N LEU A 117 10.26 18.26 -14.63
CA LEU A 117 10.21 19.62 -14.10
C LEU A 117 11.57 20.12 -13.64
N LYS A 118 12.35 19.28 -12.94
CA LYS A 118 13.72 19.60 -12.56
C LYS A 118 14.60 19.87 -13.78
N ARG A 119 14.48 19.07 -14.83
CA ARG A 119 15.25 19.29 -16.08
C ARG A 119 14.86 20.59 -16.77
N ALA A 120 13.56 20.87 -16.88
CA ALA A 120 13.06 22.12 -17.44
C ALA A 120 13.50 23.35 -16.62
N GLY A 121 13.53 23.23 -15.28
CA GLY A 121 14.04 24.26 -14.37
C GLY A 121 15.57 24.43 -14.36
N GLN A 122 16.34 23.39 -14.70
CA GLN A 122 17.81 23.44 -14.82
C GLN A 122 18.30 23.82 -16.24
N GLY A 123 17.39 23.96 -17.20
CA GLY A 123 17.70 24.40 -18.56
C GLY A 123 16.44 24.40 -19.44
N SER A 124 15.92 25.59 -19.73
CA SER A 124 14.77 25.87 -20.60
C SER A 124 13.45 25.15 -20.26
N VAL A 125 12.59 25.82 -19.48
CA VAL A 125 11.14 25.67 -19.64
C VAL A 125 10.81 26.39 -20.95
N THR A 126 10.78 25.67 -22.07
CA THR A 126 10.24 26.24 -23.31
C THR A 126 8.72 26.29 -23.21
N PRO A 127 8.06 27.28 -23.86
CA PRO A 127 6.60 27.42 -23.87
C PRO A 127 5.87 26.13 -24.29
N GLU A 128 6.50 25.29 -25.11
CA GLU A 128 5.95 24.01 -25.58
C GLU A 128 5.79 22.97 -24.46
N VAL A 129 6.71 22.92 -23.49
CA VAL A 129 6.61 21.98 -22.36
C VAL A 129 5.45 22.36 -21.45
N VAL A 130 5.23 23.66 -21.23
CA VAL A 130 4.10 24.17 -20.46
C VAL A 130 2.79 23.88 -21.18
N ALA A 131 2.71 24.14 -22.49
CA ALA A 131 1.52 23.88 -23.29
C ALA A 131 1.14 22.38 -23.29
N ASN A 132 2.12 21.47 -23.34
CA ASN A 132 1.84 20.03 -23.26
C ASN A 132 1.36 19.61 -21.87
N MET A 133 1.92 20.16 -20.79
CA MET A 133 1.43 19.87 -19.44
C MET A 133 -0.01 20.34 -19.23
N GLU A 134 -0.35 21.55 -19.68
CA GLU A 134 -1.73 22.06 -19.60
C GLU A 134 -2.71 21.19 -20.38
N LYS A 135 -2.28 20.68 -21.53
CA LYS A 135 -3.07 19.77 -22.37
C LYS A 135 -3.31 18.42 -21.67
N SER A 136 -2.27 17.84 -21.08
CA SER A 136 -2.37 16.58 -20.33
C SER A 136 -3.24 16.72 -19.08
N LEU A 137 -3.14 17.85 -18.36
CA LEU A 137 -3.99 18.13 -17.20
C LEU A 137 -5.46 18.32 -17.57
N LYS A 138 -5.76 19.01 -18.69
CA LYS A 138 -7.13 19.11 -19.22
C LYS A 138 -7.70 17.76 -19.63
N ALA A 139 -6.93 16.96 -20.35
CA ALA A 139 -7.36 15.63 -20.77
C ALA A 139 -7.67 14.71 -19.56
N ALA A 140 -6.84 14.78 -18.52
CA ALA A 140 -7.07 14.03 -17.28
C ALA A 140 -8.33 14.51 -16.53
N ALA A 141 -8.58 15.83 -16.49
CA ALA A 141 -9.78 16.38 -15.87
C ALA A 141 -11.07 16.06 -16.64
N GLU A 142 -11.00 15.96 -17.97
CA GLU A 142 -12.11 15.55 -18.82
C GLU A 142 -12.40 14.05 -18.73
N ALA A 143 -11.36 13.21 -18.59
CA ALA A 143 -11.51 11.77 -18.39
C ALA A 143 -12.04 11.38 -16.99
N ALA A 144 -11.90 12.28 -16.01
CA ALA A 144 -12.41 12.10 -14.65
C ALA A 144 -13.87 12.57 -14.47
N LYS A 145 -14.53 12.99 -15.54
CA LYS A 145 -15.92 13.49 -15.57
C LYS A 145 -16.85 12.48 -16.23
#